data_AF-A0A7V2V133-F1
#
_entry.id   AF-A0A7V2V133-F1
#
_cell.length_a   1.000
_cell.length_b   1.000
_cell.length_c   1.000
_cell.angle_alpha   90.00
_cell.angle_beta   90.00
_cell.angle_gamma   90.00
#
_symmetry.space_group_name_H-M   'P 1'
#
loop_
_entity.id
_entity.type
_entity.pdbx_description
1 polymer ?
#
loop_
_entity_poly.entity_id
_entity_poly.type
_entity_poly.pdbx_seq_one_letter_code
_entity_poly.pdbx_strand_id
1 'polypeptide(L)'
;MRSLHAIAAVVALGGWIVSSAPAAPPDTITFQGRLTEADGDPVSGTVNLTFSLYDGVGQVWTETQSVTVSDGAYCVQLGDVSSLATLPFDDAYTLGIAVEGDSEMAPRLALGASPYAFRARYADSVTDGVVTTGSYANPAWITSLAGSKITGNISGNAANVTGVVAIANGGTGSSTQNFVDLSTAQTIAGVKTFSSTISGNISGNAGTVTNGVYTSGSYANPAWITSLAGSKITGNISGNAANVTGVVAIANGGTGSSTQNFVDLSTAQTIGGAKTFTTTQTLSLSSNVTGLVIKGSGSQSANLMEFRNASNTLLAYIDANGNFEQTGNITAYADNAMSLGTDYIRWQSAYFGPGSVHVIAKKGELELPEDREWTIGVQVKGHPAPGSFRLMERVGGTDAMSVTPDGRVGIGTMAPASGKNDRLDVRGNIKMGTAGELFAVGGTENLRTLRGQVDSKGIPVVGVGYKVDVLGQGTYRIIYDVPFSDPAVPAVNPIGREANEFCAAMVLALDRGYFVVQTFVRGTPGDLAFTFVVVGAN
;
A
#
# COMPACT_ATOMS: atom_id res chain seq x y z
N MET A 1 -26.24 124.28 48.62
CA MET A 1 -25.61 123.63 47.45
C MET A 1 -26.64 123.55 46.35
N ARG A 2 -26.24 123.88 45.13
CA ARG A 2 -27.14 124.19 44.01
C ARG A 2 -28.17 123.08 43.77
N SER A 3 -29.41 123.54 43.59
CA SER A 3 -30.62 122.84 43.14
C SER A 3 -30.43 122.28 41.71
N LEU A 4 -31.29 121.43 41.16
CA LEU A 4 -32.71 121.18 41.40
C LEU A 4 -33.00 119.73 40.98
N HIS A 5 -33.59 118.95 41.88
CA HIS A 5 -34.26 117.70 41.53
C HIS A 5 -35.72 118.02 41.20
N ALA A 6 -36.20 117.59 40.03
CA ALA A 6 -37.61 117.33 39.81
C ALA A 6 -37.78 115.83 39.52
N ILE A 7 -38.23 115.13 40.57
CA ILE A 7 -38.91 113.84 40.58
C ILE A 7 -40.39 114.22 40.59
N ALA A 8 -41.16 114.01 39.53
CA ALA A 8 -41.83 112.77 39.12
C ALA A 8 -43.34 112.82 39.44
N ALA A 9 -44.16 112.30 38.52
CA ALA A 9 -45.02 111.12 38.74
C ALA A 9 -46.38 111.24 38.00
N VAL A 10 -46.68 110.35 37.03
CA VAL A 10 -47.59 109.16 37.12
C VAL A 10 -49.09 109.59 37.17
N VAL A 11 -50.00 109.23 36.25
CA VAL A 11 -50.80 107.97 36.22
C VAL A 11 -51.77 107.86 34.99
N ALA A 12 -51.73 106.69 34.30
CA ALA A 12 -52.73 105.82 33.61
C ALA A 12 -53.95 106.40 32.81
N LEU A 13 -54.45 105.82 31.69
CA LEU A 13 -54.82 104.41 31.40
C LEU A 13 -54.86 104.07 29.87
N GLY A 14 -54.38 102.86 29.51
CA GLY A 14 -54.77 101.96 28.38
C GLY A 14 -55.02 102.51 26.95
N GLY A 15 -54.40 102.02 25.88
CA GLY A 15 -53.34 101.04 25.70
C GLY A 15 -52.97 101.05 24.22
N TRP A 16 -51.75 101.48 23.89
CA TRP A 16 -51.22 101.45 22.54
C TRP A 16 -49.72 101.18 22.65
N ILE A 17 -49.26 100.13 21.98
CA ILE A 17 -47.85 99.88 21.77
C ILE A 17 -47.34 101.06 20.95
N VAL A 18 -46.72 102.02 21.64
CA VAL A 18 -45.97 103.11 21.03
C VAL A 18 -44.73 102.46 20.40
N SER A 19 -44.75 102.32 19.08
CA SER A 19 -43.49 102.30 18.32
C SER A 19 -42.84 103.64 18.59
N SER A 20 -41.80 103.63 19.42
CA SER A 20 -40.95 104.79 19.68
C SER A 20 -40.25 105.16 18.38
N ALA A 21 -40.82 106.12 17.65
CA ALA A 21 -40.07 106.82 16.62
C ALA A 21 -38.82 107.42 17.29
N PRO A 22 -37.63 107.30 16.69
CA PRO A 22 -36.46 107.98 17.21
C PRO A 22 -36.79 109.47 17.36
N ALA A 23 -36.53 110.02 18.55
CA ALA A 23 -36.79 111.41 18.84
C ALA A 23 -36.03 112.27 17.81
N ALA A 24 -36.77 113.01 16.99
CA ALA A 24 -36.18 113.97 16.08
C ALA A 24 -35.33 114.98 16.89
N PRO A 25 -34.21 115.46 16.35
CA PRO A 25 -33.48 116.55 17.00
C PRO A 25 -34.44 117.72 17.29
N PRO A 26 -34.32 118.41 18.44
CA PRO A 26 -35.25 119.49 18.79
C PRO A 26 -35.25 120.64 17.78
N ASP A 27 -36.44 121.11 17.38
CA ASP A 27 -36.63 122.20 16.42
C ASP A 27 -36.58 123.60 17.07
N THR A 28 -35.69 123.80 18.06
CA THR A 28 -35.57 125.04 18.85
C THR A 28 -34.15 125.60 18.76
N ILE A 29 -34.01 126.92 18.87
CA ILE A 29 -32.72 127.61 18.82
C ILE A 29 -32.47 128.31 20.15
N THR A 30 -31.39 127.95 20.85
CA THR A 30 -31.00 128.65 22.09
C THR A 30 -30.40 130.02 21.78
N PHE A 31 -30.93 131.08 22.40
CA PHE A 31 -30.44 132.45 22.27
C PHE A 31 -30.19 133.10 23.64
N GLN A 32 -29.12 133.89 23.77
CA GLN A 32 -28.74 134.58 25.02
C GLN A 32 -28.42 136.04 24.74
N GLY A 33 -28.79 136.93 25.67
CA GLY A 33 -28.57 138.36 25.52
C GLY A 33 -28.38 139.08 26.85
N ARG A 34 -27.97 140.37 26.76
CA ARG A 34 -27.94 141.30 27.90
C ARG A 34 -28.82 142.51 27.59
N LEU A 35 -29.72 142.83 28.51
CA LEU A 35 -30.64 143.95 28.46
C LEU A 35 -30.26 145.01 29.50
N THR A 36 -30.15 146.26 29.06
CA THR A 36 -29.87 147.43 29.90
C THR A 36 -30.88 148.53 29.61
N GLU A 37 -31.12 149.38 30.59
CA GLU A 37 -31.86 150.63 30.45
C GLU A 37 -31.10 151.64 29.59
N ALA A 38 -31.75 152.74 29.21
CA ALA A 38 -31.17 153.77 28.33
C ALA A 38 -29.94 154.49 28.94
N ASP A 39 -29.82 154.50 30.27
CA ASP A 39 -28.66 155.01 31.01
C ASP A 39 -27.53 153.97 31.20
N GLY A 40 -27.76 152.74 30.73
CA GLY A 40 -26.80 151.64 30.76
C GLY A 40 -26.92 150.72 31.98
N ASP A 41 -27.85 151.01 32.91
CA ASP A 41 -28.04 150.16 34.08
C ASP A 41 -28.71 148.82 33.71
N PRO A 42 -28.29 147.69 34.28
CA PRO A 42 -28.82 146.39 33.91
C PRO A 42 -30.26 146.18 34.39
N VAL A 43 -31.12 145.74 33.48
CA VAL A 43 -32.52 145.41 33.83
C VAL A 43 -32.53 144.15 34.69
N SER A 44 -33.26 144.19 35.81
CA SER A 44 -33.51 143.01 36.65
C SER A 44 -35.00 142.89 36.96
N GLY A 45 -35.59 141.77 36.55
CA GLY A 45 -37.02 141.53 36.63
C GLY A 45 -37.54 140.70 35.45
N THR A 46 -38.83 140.44 35.42
CA THR A 46 -39.47 139.76 34.28
C THR A 46 -39.96 140.81 33.29
N VAL A 47 -39.55 140.67 32.02
CA VAL A 47 -39.97 141.54 30.91
C VAL A 47 -40.40 140.68 29.72
N ASN A 48 -41.36 141.16 28.94
CA ASN A 48 -41.75 140.51 27.70
C ASN A 48 -40.81 140.92 26.57
N LEU A 49 -40.13 139.95 25.98
CA LEU A 49 -39.27 140.13 24.81
C LEU A 49 -39.97 139.55 23.59
N THR A 50 -40.10 140.36 22.53
CA THR A 50 -40.57 139.90 21.23
C THR A 50 -39.38 139.67 20.31
N PHE A 51 -39.22 138.44 19.85
CA PHE A 51 -38.20 138.01 18.91
C PHE A 51 -38.80 137.87 17.51
N SER A 52 -38.11 138.35 16.49
CA SER A 52 -38.56 138.26 15.10
C SER A 52 -37.43 137.82 14.19
N LEU A 53 -37.67 136.83 13.34
CA LEU A 53 -36.72 136.40 12.31
C LEU A 53 -37.08 136.98 10.95
N TYR A 54 -36.04 137.34 10.20
CA TYR A 54 -36.13 137.92 8.87
C TYR A 54 -35.18 137.19 7.92
N ASP A 55 -35.64 136.92 6.70
CA ASP A 55 -34.92 136.22 5.63
C ASP A 55 -34.21 137.19 4.66
N GLY A 56 -34.10 138.46 5.03
CA GLY A 56 -33.59 139.54 4.16
C GLY A 56 -34.64 140.21 3.28
N VAL A 57 -35.86 139.65 3.18
CA VAL A 57 -36.99 140.25 2.46
C VAL A 57 -38.03 140.82 3.44
N GLY A 58 -38.39 140.07 4.49
CA GLY A 58 -39.43 140.48 5.43
C GLY A 58 -39.43 139.66 6.72
N GLN A 59 -40.36 139.96 7.63
CA GLN A 59 -40.52 139.17 8.86
C GLN A 59 -41.17 137.83 8.50
N VAL A 60 -40.48 136.72 8.76
CA VAL A 60 -40.95 135.37 8.44
C VAL A 60 -41.42 134.60 9.66
N TRP A 61 -41.00 135.03 10.85
CA TRP A 61 -41.37 134.40 12.10
C TRP A 61 -41.27 135.40 13.23
N THR A 62 -42.15 135.28 14.23
CA THR A 62 -42.10 136.09 15.45
C THR A 62 -42.69 135.33 16.63
N GLU A 63 -42.15 135.60 17.81
CA GLU A 63 -42.76 135.16 19.06
C GLU A 63 -42.46 136.14 20.20
N THR A 64 -43.40 136.29 21.12
CA THR A 64 -43.21 137.05 22.35
C THR A 64 -43.11 136.10 23.53
N GLN A 65 -42.03 136.22 24.30
CA GLN A 65 -41.79 135.43 25.50
C GLN A 65 -41.75 136.33 26.74
N SER A 66 -42.28 135.84 27.86
CA SER A 66 -42.09 136.47 29.17
C SER A 66 -40.78 135.97 29.78
N VAL A 67 -39.75 136.82 29.77
CA VAL A 67 -38.36 136.44 30.06
C VAL A 67 -37.93 137.01 31.40
N THR A 68 -37.39 136.16 32.26
CA THR A 68 -36.79 136.62 33.52
C THR A 68 -35.35 137.05 33.26
N VAL A 69 -35.09 138.34 33.44
CA VAL A 69 -33.77 138.96 33.26
C VAL A 69 -33.14 139.18 34.63
N SER A 70 -31.87 138.79 34.77
CA SER A 70 -31.12 138.93 36.01
C SER A 70 -29.78 139.62 35.73
N ASP A 71 -29.55 140.79 36.34
CA ASP A 71 -28.37 141.62 36.10
C ASP A 71 -28.14 141.92 34.58
N GLY A 72 -29.26 142.11 33.88
CA GLY A 72 -29.34 142.29 32.45
C GLY A 72 -29.27 141.00 31.64
N ALA A 73 -28.77 139.88 32.15
CA ALA A 73 -28.60 138.66 31.35
C ALA A 73 -29.89 137.83 31.23
N TYR A 74 -30.10 137.22 30.05
CA TYR A 74 -31.17 136.26 29.82
C TYR A 74 -30.77 135.15 28.82
N CYS A 75 -31.46 134.02 28.89
CA CYS A 75 -31.36 132.89 27.97
C CYS A 75 -32.76 132.38 27.63
N VAL A 76 -33.05 132.22 26.34
CA VAL A 76 -34.34 131.75 25.82
C VAL A 76 -34.11 130.65 24.78
N GLN A 77 -35.13 129.82 24.56
CA GLN A 77 -35.20 128.94 23.39
C GLN A 77 -36.19 129.57 22.42
N LEU A 78 -35.71 129.98 21.26
CA LEU A 78 -36.54 130.40 20.16
C LEU A 78 -37.24 129.17 19.58
N GLY A 79 -38.55 129.25 19.35
CA GLY A 79 -39.33 128.13 18.83
C GLY A 79 -40.24 127.45 19.86
N ASP A 80 -40.04 127.74 21.15
CA ASP A 80 -40.82 127.15 22.25
C ASP A 80 -42.27 127.67 22.27
N VAL A 81 -42.52 128.90 21.81
CA VAL A 81 -43.88 129.47 21.75
C VAL A 81 -44.43 129.35 20.34
N SER A 82 -43.65 129.75 19.33
CA SER A 82 -44.00 129.59 17.90
C SER A 82 -43.00 128.68 17.20
N SER A 83 -43.42 127.49 16.74
CA SER A 83 -42.51 126.47 16.17
C SER A 83 -41.65 127.00 15.01
N LEU A 84 -40.37 126.59 14.99
CA LEU A 84 -39.43 126.86 13.89
C LEU A 84 -39.36 125.72 12.87
N ALA A 85 -40.03 124.58 13.08
CA ALA A 85 -39.86 123.34 12.30
C ALA A 85 -40.14 123.47 10.79
N THR A 86 -40.88 124.50 10.39
CA THR A 86 -41.20 124.76 8.97
C THR A 86 -40.19 125.66 8.28
N LEU A 87 -39.21 126.22 9.01
CA LEU A 87 -38.14 127.02 8.41
C LEU A 87 -37.00 126.10 7.96
N PRO A 88 -36.61 126.13 6.68
CA PRO A 88 -35.61 125.20 6.12
C PRO A 88 -34.15 125.52 6.52
N PHE A 89 -33.86 126.75 6.97
CA PHE A 89 -32.51 127.23 7.28
C PHE A 89 -31.48 127.01 6.15
N ASP A 90 -31.94 127.08 4.90
CA ASP A 90 -31.11 127.00 3.69
C ASP A 90 -30.66 128.38 3.16
N ASP A 91 -31.22 129.48 3.69
CA ASP A 91 -30.87 130.88 3.40
C ASP A 91 -30.33 131.65 4.64
N ALA A 92 -29.96 132.93 4.47
CA ALA A 92 -29.41 133.79 5.54
C ALA A 92 -30.51 134.48 6.36
N TYR A 93 -30.57 134.21 7.66
CA TYR A 93 -31.57 134.78 8.58
C TYR A 93 -30.98 135.81 9.56
N THR A 94 -31.77 136.83 9.94
CA THR A 94 -31.44 137.83 10.98
C THR A 94 -32.54 137.92 12.04
N LEU A 95 -32.16 138.22 13.28
CA LEU A 95 -32.98 138.26 14.49
C LEU A 95 -33.12 139.70 14.99
N GLY A 96 -34.36 140.18 15.09
CA GLY A 96 -34.72 141.43 15.75
C GLY A 96 -35.39 141.18 17.11
N ILE A 97 -35.26 142.16 18.01
CA ILE A 97 -35.70 142.06 19.41
C ILE A 97 -36.37 143.36 19.83
N ALA A 98 -37.57 143.27 20.38
CA ALA A 98 -38.30 144.38 21.00
C ALA A 98 -38.63 144.06 22.47
N VAL A 99 -38.65 145.07 23.33
CA VAL A 99 -38.90 144.93 24.77
C VAL A 99 -40.23 145.58 25.12
N GLU A 100 -41.14 144.83 25.72
CA GLU A 100 -42.49 145.26 26.08
C GLU A 100 -43.20 145.96 24.90
N GLY A 101 -43.52 147.25 25.04
CA GLY A 101 -44.17 148.06 24.01
C GLY A 101 -43.23 149.01 23.27
N ASP A 102 -41.92 148.91 23.48
CA ASP A 102 -40.94 149.78 22.84
C ASP A 102 -40.74 149.42 21.36
N SER A 103 -40.14 150.36 20.60
CA SER A 103 -39.73 150.08 19.23
C SER A 103 -38.62 149.03 19.18
N GLU A 104 -38.62 148.20 18.13
CA GLU A 104 -37.62 147.15 17.94
C GLU A 104 -36.19 147.72 17.99
N MET A 105 -35.31 147.05 18.74
CA MET A 105 -33.92 147.45 18.90
C MET A 105 -33.18 147.32 17.56
N ALA A 106 -32.41 148.35 17.21
CA ALA A 106 -31.59 148.38 16.00
C ALA A 106 -30.09 148.42 16.35
N PRO A 107 -29.22 147.71 15.60
CA PRO A 107 -29.50 146.84 14.45
C PRO A 107 -29.88 145.38 14.82
N ARG A 108 -30.45 144.63 13.86
CA ARG A 108 -30.76 143.18 13.97
C ARG A 108 -29.50 142.30 13.89
N LEU A 109 -29.54 141.12 14.51
CA LEU A 109 -28.42 140.17 14.62
C LEU A 109 -28.48 139.05 13.55
N ALA A 110 -27.40 138.78 12.82
CA ALA A 110 -27.37 137.67 11.85
C ALA A 110 -27.16 136.28 12.50
N LEU A 111 -27.85 135.25 11.99
CA LEU A 111 -27.69 133.85 12.40
C LEU A 111 -26.65 133.12 11.53
N GLY A 112 -25.85 132.23 12.13
CA GLY A 112 -24.83 131.43 11.43
C GLY A 112 -24.87 129.94 11.79
N ALA A 113 -24.38 129.07 10.89
CA ALA A 113 -24.37 127.62 11.08
C ALA A 113 -23.24 127.13 12.02
N SER A 114 -23.47 126.00 12.69
CA SER A 114 -22.45 125.31 13.49
C SER A 114 -21.44 124.56 12.61
N PRO A 115 -20.13 124.59 12.92
CA PRO A 115 -19.09 123.91 12.13
C PRO A 115 -19.34 122.42 11.86
N TYR A 116 -19.96 121.68 12.79
CA TYR A 116 -20.25 120.25 12.59
C TYR A 116 -21.37 119.99 11.59
N ALA A 117 -22.30 120.95 11.40
CA ALA A 117 -23.40 120.80 10.46
C ALA A 117 -22.92 120.79 8.99
N PHE A 118 -21.72 121.31 8.69
CA PHE A 118 -21.16 121.26 7.33
C PHE A 118 -20.96 119.82 6.80
N ARG A 119 -20.77 118.82 7.68
CA ARG A 119 -20.55 117.41 7.29
C ARG A 119 -21.78 116.74 6.67
N ALA A 120 -22.99 117.22 6.93
CA ALA A 120 -24.22 116.64 6.40
C ALA A 120 -24.24 116.64 4.86
N ARG A 121 -23.56 117.60 4.21
CA ARG A 121 -23.45 117.72 2.75
C ARG A 121 -22.78 116.52 2.07
N TYR A 122 -22.00 115.70 2.79
CA TYR A 122 -21.35 114.51 2.22
C TYR A 122 -22.28 113.29 2.15
N ALA A 123 -23.27 113.18 3.05
CA ALA A 123 -24.20 112.07 3.05
C ALA A 123 -25.06 112.05 1.76
N ASP A 124 -25.40 113.24 1.24
CA ASP A 124 -26.15 113.40 0.00
C ASP A 124 -25.35 113.06 -1.28
N SER A 125 -24.08 112.63 -1.17
CA SER A 125 -23.15 112.44 -2.32
C SER A 125 -22.76 110.99 -2.68
N VAL A 126 -23.28 109.96 -1.99
CA VAL A 126 -22.87 108.54 -2.22
C VAL A 126 -23.66 107.88 -3.37
N THR A 127 -22.97 107.33 -4.38
CA THR A 127 -23.56 106.54 -5.50
C THR A 127 -23.39 105.02 -5.27
N ASP A 128 -24.39 104.20 -5.63
CA ASP A 128 -24.42 102.73 -5.52
C ASP A 128 -24.29 102.12 -4.11
N GLY A 129 -24.58 102.90 -3.07
CA GLY A 129 -24.70 102.40 -1.71
C GLY A 129 -25.91 101.47 -1.54
N VAL A 130 -25.69 100.23 -1.11
CA VAL A 130 -26.78 99.37 -0.63
C VAL A 130 -27.07 99.73 0.83
N VAL A 131 -28.17 100.43 1.07
CA VAL A 131 -28.62 100.74 2.43
C VAL A 131 -29.24 99.47 3.02
N THR A 132 -28.57 98.89 4.01
CA THR A 132 -28.84 97.54 4.53
C THR A 132 -29.98 97.51 5.55
N THR A 133 -31.17 97.99 5.21
CA THR A 133 -32.35 97.85 6.07
C THR A 133 -33.37 96.84 5.55
N GLY A 134 -32.99 95.87 4.68
CA GLY A 134 -33.90 94.80 4.23
C GLY A 134 -33.31 93.75 3.27
N SER A 135 -34.18 92.84 2.82
CA SER A 135 -33.90 91.82 1.79
C SER A 135 -33.84 92.46 0.40
N TYR A 136 -32.83 92.14 -0.41
CA TYR A 136 -32.69 92.68 -1.77
C TYR A 136 -32.79 91.55 -2.80
N ALA A 137 -33.52 91.76 -3.89
CA ALA A 137 -33.56 90.82 -5.02
C ALA A 137 -32.19 90.80 -5.73
N ASN A 138 -31.76 89.63 -6.22
CA ASN A 138 -30.48 89.48 -6.92
C ASN A 138 -30.32 90.54 -8.02
N PRO A 139 -29.44 91.53 -7.84
CA PRO A 139 -29.32 92.60 -8.81
C PRO A 139 -28.64 92.07 -10.06
N ALA A 140 -29.22 92.35 -11.22
CA ALA A 140 -28.65 91.93 -12.51
C ALA A 140 -27.22 92.49 -12.76
N TRP A 141 -26.80 93.51 -12.00
CA TRP A 141 -25.47 94.09 -12.07
C TRP A 141 -24.37 93.25 -11.39
N ILE A 142 -24.71 92.20 -10.60
CA ILE A 142 -23.72 91.29 -10.01
C ILE A 142 -23.50 90.08 -10.94
N THR A 143 -22.43 90.11 -11.73
CA THR A 143 -22.12 89.06 -12.73
C THR A 143 -21.10 88.02 -12.26
N SER A 144 -20.34 88.30 -11.19
CA SER A 144 -19.45 87.33 -10.54
C SER A 144 -19.22 87.69 -9.08
N LEU A 145 -19.03 86.67 -8.24
CA LEU A 145 -18.63 86.82 -6.84
C LEU A 145 -17.62 85.72 -6.50
N ALA A 146 -16.45 86.07 -5.99
CA ALA A 146 -15.46 85.08 -5.56
C ALA A 146 -16.02 84.26 -4.39
N GLY A 147 -15.93 82.93 -4.47
CA GLY A 147 -16.45 82.04 -3.41
C GLY A 147 -15.87 82.31 -2.02
N SER A 148 -14.66 82.86 -1.92
CA SER A 148 -14.02 83.28 -0.66
C SER A 148 -14.67 84.48 0.02
N LYS A 149 -15.55 85.21 -0.69
CA LYS A 149 -16.35 86.31 -0.13
C LYS A 149 -17.68 85.82 0.44
N ILE A 150 -18.03 84.55 0.25
CA ILE A 150 -19.22 83.91 0.81
C ILE A 150 -18.82 83.26 2.14
N THR A 151 -19.15 83.91 3.25
CA THR A 151 -18.94 83.37 4.59
C THR A 151 -20.26 82.82 5.11
N GLY A 152 -20.55 81.54 4.84
CA GLY A 152 -21.78 80.86 5.26
C GLY A 152 -22.14 79.65 4.38
N ASN A 153 -23.15 78.88 4.79
CA ASN A 153 -23.66 77.76 4.00
C ASN A 153 -24.41 78.27 2.76
N ILE A 154 -24.16 77.64 1.61
CA ILE A 154 -25.01 77.79 0.43
C ILE A 154 -26.16 76.77 0.58
N SER A 155 -27.38 77.23 0.85
CA SER A 155 -28.54 76.33 0.93
C SER A 155 -29.00 75.93 -0.49
N GLY A 156 -28.96 74.64 -0.82
CA GLY A 156 -29.43 74.10 -2.10
C GLY A 156 -28.42 73.19 -2.80
N ASN A 157 -28.65 72.90 -4.09
CA ASN A 157 -27.77 72.05 -4.88
C ASN A 157 -26.60 72.87 -5.46
N ALA A 158 -25.37 72.56 -5.07
CA ALA A 158 -24.16 73.19 -5.61
C ALA A 158 -23.83 72.62 -6.99
N ALA A 159 -24.77 72.77 -7.94
CA ALA A 159 -24.81 72.03 -9.20
C ALA A 159 -23.60 72.26 -10.13
N ASN A 160 -22.75 73.25 -9.84
CA ASN A 160 -21.61 73.65 -10.68
C ASN A 160 -20.28 73.71 -9.91
N VAL A 161 -20.07 72.86 -8.89
CA VAL A 161 -18.76 72.74 -8.24
C VAL A 161 -17.84 71.91 -9.16
N THR A 162 -16.96 72.59 -9.88
CA THR A 162 -15.93 71.96 -10.71
C THR A 162 -14.62 71.87 -9.92
N GLY A 163 -14.37 70.74 -9.24
CA GLY A 163 -13.15 70.51 -8.45
C GLY A 163 -13.25 69.37 -7.42
N VAL A 164 -12.16 69.07 -6.71
CA VAL A 164 -12.16 68.09 -5.61
C VAL A 164 -12.79 68.71 -4.36
N VAL A 165 -13.90 68.14 -3.89
CA VAL A 165 -14.43 68.41 -2.55
C VAL A 165 -13.57 67.64 -1.55
N ALA A 166 -13.08 68.29 -0.50
CA ALA A 166 -12.31 67.61 0.55
C ALA A 166 -13.14 66.48 1.18
N ILE A 167 -12.49 65.33 1.43
CA ILE A 167 -13.14 64.07 1.88
C ILE A 167 -14.02 64.27 3.13
N ALA A 168 -13.69 65.21 4.01
CA ALA A 168 -14.47 65.52 5.21
C ALA A 168 -15.92 65.96 4.95
N ASN A 169 -16.24 66.41 3.73
CA ASN A 169 -17.58 66.88 3.34
C ASN A 169 -18.20 66.03 2.20
N GLY A 170 -17.85 64.73 2.12
CA GLY A 170 -18.48 63.77 1.20
C GLY A 170 -17.86 63.67 -0.20
N GLY A 171 -16.64 64.18 -0.41
CA GLY A 171 -15.97 64.08 -1.71
C GLY A 171 -15.48 62.68 -2.05
N THR A 172 -16.24 61.91 -2.84
CA THR A 172 -15.75 60.68 -3.52
C THR A 172 -15.13 61.00 -4.87
N GLY A 173 -14.25 62.01 -4.90
CA GLY A 173 -13.60 62.47 -6.12
C GLY A 173 -12.31 61.68 -6.41
N SER A 174 -12.41 60.39 -6.73
CA SER A 174 -11.35 59.77 -7.54
C SER A 174 -11.72 59.90 -9.01
N SER A 175 -10.82 60.46 -9.81
CA SER A 175 -10.90 60.46 -11.28
C SER A 175 -10.50 59.11 -11.90
N THR A 176 -10.09 58.13 -11.09
CA THR A 176 -9.71 56.77 -11.53
C THR A 176 -10.24 55.70 -10.56
N GLN A 177 -10.89 54.67 -11.09
CA GLN A 177 -11.86 53.77 -10.46
C GLN A 177 -11.34 52.77 -9.39
N ASN A 178 -10.73 53.19 -8.28
CA ASN A 178 -10.37 52.27 -7.18
C ASN A 178 -11.24 52.47 -5.93
N PHE A 179 -12.03 51.43 -5.60
CA PHE A 179 -13.24 51.52 -4.74
C PHE A 179 -13.20 50.69 -3.44
N VAL A 180 -12.03 50.19 -3.00
CA VAL A 180 -11.96 49.28 -1.83
C VAL A 180 -11.30 49.99 -0.65
N ASP A 181 -12.03 50.10 0.47
CA ASP A 181 -11.49 50.64 1.73
C ASP A 181 -10.48 49.63 2.33
N LEU A 182 -9.42 50.10 2.96
CA LEU A 182 -8.30 49.26 3.41
C LEU A 182 -8.30 49.02 4.93
N SER A 183 -9.29 49.56 5.63
CA SER A 183 -9.28 49.64 7.10
C SER A 183 -10.31 48.76 7.79
N THR A 184 -11.31 48.24 7.07
CA THR A 184 -12.35 47.35 7.63
C THR A 184 -12.61 46.14 6.73
N ALA A 185 -13.15 45.06 7.30
CA ALA A 185 -13.54 43.88 6.51
C ALA A 185 -14.68 44.25 5.56
N GLN A 186 -14.50 43.97 4.27
CA GLN A 186 -15.48 44.31 3.24
C GLN A 186 -16.03 43.08 2.54
N THR A 187 -17.34 43.09 2.34
CA THR A 187 -18.05 42.12 1.51
C THR A 187 -18.09 42.64 0.08
N ILE A 188 -17.41 41.96 -0.84
CA ILE A 188 -17.44 42.30 -2.26
C ILE A 188 -18.41 41.36 -2.99
N ALA A 189 -19.60 41.86 -3.34
CA ALA A 189 -20.63 41.10 -4.04
C ALA A 189 -20.48 41.10 -5.58
N GLY A 190 -21.01 40.06 -6.23
CA GLY A 190 -20.96 39.86 -7.69
C GLY A 190 -19.63 39.26 -8.19
N VAL A 191 -19.61 38.76 -9.44
CA VAL A 191 -18.39 38.17 -10.03
C VAL A 191 -17.34 39.26 -10.24
N LYS A 192 -16.14 39.06 -9.68
CA LYS A 192 -14.98 39.93 -9.90
C LYS A 192 -13.93 39.17 -10.69
N THR A 193 -13.56 39.73 -11.83
CA THR A 193 -12.51 39.18 -12.69
C THR A 193 -11.24 39.97 -12.44
N PHE A 194 -10.21 39.30 -11.95
CA PHE A 194 -8.88 39.87 -11.81
C PHE A 194 -8.04 39.40 -12.99
N SER A 195 -7.42 40.34 -13.70
CA SER A 195 -6.57 40.06 -14.87
C SER A 195 -5.17 39.55 -14.49
N SER A 196 -4.91 39.38 -13.19
CA SER A 196 -3.64 38.91 -12.63
C SER A 196 -3.89 38.13 -11.33
N THR A 197 -2.86 37.41 -10.86
CA THR A 197 -2.91 36.61 -9.63
C THR A 197 -3.23 37.49 -8.42
N ILE A 198 -4.27 37.11 -7.67
CA ILE A 198 -4.59 37.72 -6.40
C ILE A 198 -3.60 37.20 -5.36
N SER A 199 -2.75 38.08 -4.81
CA SER A 199 -1.83 37.74 -3.73
C SER A 199 -2.46 38.10 -2.38
N GLY A 200 -3.09 37.13 -1.71
CA GLY A 200 -3.74 37.31 -0.40
C GLY A 200 -3.91 35.99 0.36
N ASN A 201 -4.02 36.07 1.69
CA ASN A 201 -4.29 34.89 2.55
C ASN A 201 -5.79 34.55 2.48
N ILE A 202 -6.14 33.43 1.85
CA ILE A 202 -7.52 32.91 1.79
C ILE A 202 -7.60 31.72 2.74
N SER A 203 -7.95 31.97 4.00
CA SER A 203 -8.02 30.95 5.05
C SER A 203 -9.29 30.07 4.99
N GLY A 204 -9.93 29.95 3.82
CA GLY A 204 -11.16 29.17 3.60
C GLY A 204 -11.12 28.32 2.32
N ASN A 205 -12.15 27.50 2.07
CA ASN A 205 -12.27 26.69 0.85
C ASN A 205 -12.64 27.58 -0.35
N ALA A 206 -11.79 27.64 -1.38
CA ALA A 206 -12.18 28.23 -2.65
C ALA A 206 -13.21 27.32 -3.31
N GLY A 207 -14.42 27.85 -3.58
CA GLY A 207 -15.59 27.08 -4.02
C GLY A 207 -15.38 26.23 -5.28
N THR A 208 -14.38 26.54 -6.11
CA THR A 208 -13.93 25.74 -7.24
C THR A 208 -12.43 25.90 -7.46
N VAL A 209 -11.62 25.08 -6.80
CA VAL A 209 -10.27 24.83 -7.30
C VAL A 209 -10.38 23.73 -8.34
N THR A 210 -10.41 24.10 -9.62
CA THR A 210 -10.24 23.10 -10.69
C THR A 210 -8.93 22.34 -10.43
N ASN A 211 -9.03 21.04 -10.12
CA ASN A 211 -7.93 20.12 -9.77
C ASN A 211 -7.30 20.24 -8.37
N GLY A 212 -7.99 20.82 -7.37
CA GLY A 212 -7.48 20.85 -5.98
C GLY A 212 -7.76 19.55 -5.19
N VAL A 213 -6.76 19.02 -4.48
CA VAL A 213 -6.92 17.90 -3.53
C VAL A 213 -6.76 18.42 -2.10
N TYR A 214 -7.80 18.31 -1.28
CA TYR A 214 -7.78 18.72 0.14
C TYR A 214 -7.34 17.55 1.03
N THR A 215 -6.32 17.76 1.86
CA THR A 215 -5.72 16.71 2.71
C THR A 215 -6.39 16.54 4.07
N SER A 216 -7.37 17.39 4.41
CA SER A 216 -7.97 17.47 5.75
C SER A 216 -9.37 16.84 5.86
N GLY A 217 -9.83 16.07 4.86
CA GLY A 217 -11.15 15.43 4.90
C GLY A 217 -11.20 14.11 4.15
N SER A 218 -12.03 13.18 4.62
CA SER A 218 -12.38 11.93 3.91
C SER A 218 -13.50 12.22 2.92
N TYR A 219 -13.29 11.95 1.63
CA TYR A 219 -14.30 12.14 0.58
C TYR A 219 -14.46 10.86 -0.25
N ALA A 220 -15.67 10.64 -0.78
CA ALA A 220 -15.94 9.57 -1.73
C ALA A 220 -15.16 9.85 -3.03
N ASN A 221 -14.59 8.80 -3.65
CA ASN A 221 -13.75 8.93 -4.85
C ASN A 221 -14.39 9.84 -5.91
N PRO A 222 -13.83 11.04 -6.17
CA PRO A 222 -14.40 11.98 -7.11
C PRO A 222 -14.23 11.47 -8.52
N ALA A 223 -15.31 11.46 -9.31
CA ALA A 223 -15.31 10.96 -10.69
C ALA A 223 -14.33 11.69 -11.63
N TRP A 224 -13.86 12.90 -11.27
CA TRP A 224 -12.90 13.68 -12.06
C TRP A 224 -11.44 13.27 -11.85
N ILE A 225 -11.10 12.53 -10.78
CA ILE A 225 -9.77 11.93 -10.61
C ILE A 225 -9.76 10.62 -11.40
N THR A 226 -9.55 10.72 -12.72
CA THR A 226 -9.51 9.56 -13.62
C THR A 226 -8.22 8.77 -13.50
N SER A 227 -7.11 9.41 -13.13
CA SER A 227 -5.84 8.77 -12.78
C SER A 227 -4.99 9.67 -11.87
N LEU A 228 -4.18 9.06 -11.02
CA LEU A 228 -3.16 9.75 -10.25
C LEU A 228 -1.84 8.99 -10.42
N ALA A 229 -0.77 9.68 -10.84
CA ALA A 229 0.54 9.05 -10.92
C ALA A 229 1.00 8.65 -9.52
N GLY A 230 1.34 7.37 -9.31
CA GLY A 230 1.73 6.86 -7.99
C GLY A 230 2.89 7.61 -7.35
N SER A 231 3.81 8.18 -8.14
CA SER A 231 4.93 9.01 -7.67
C SER A 231 4.52 10.31 -6.97
N LYS A 232 3.26 10.75 -7.13
CA LYS A 232 2.73 11.92 -6.44
C LYS A 232 2.17 11.61 -5.05
N ILE A 233 2.07 10.32 -4.69
CA ILE A 233 1.62 9.88 -3.37
C ILE A 233 2.88 9.64 -2.52
N THR A 234 3.01 10.39 -1.43
CA THR A 234 4.09 10.20 -0.45
C THR A 234 3.50 9.64 0.85
N GLY A 235 4.17 8.66 1.47
CA GLY A 235 3.70 7.96 2.67
C GLY A 235 2.94 6.65 2.39
N ASN A 236 2.45 6.01 3.46
CA ASN A 236 1.69 4.77 3.38
C ASN A 236 0.25 5.03 2.94
N ILE A 237 -0.28 4.20 2.03
CA ILE A 237 -1.71 4.11 1.74
C ILE A 237 -2.31 3.14 2.76
N SER A 238 -3.06 3.62 3.75
CA SER A 238 -3.72 2.73 4.71
C SER A 238 -4.93 2.04 4.07
N GLY A 239 -4.89 0.71 3.92
CA GLY A 239 -5.99 -0.11 3.39
C GLY A 239 -5.57 -1.11 2.31
N ASN A 240 -6.55 -1.78 1.68
CA ASN A 240 -6.32 -2.68 0.55
C ASN A 240 -6.25 -1.87 -0.75
N ALA A 241 -5.10 -1.81 -1.40
CA ALA A 241 -5.00 -1.32 -2.77
C ALA A 241 -5.65 -2.35 -3.72
N ALA A 242 -6.95 -2.18 -3.98
CA ALA A 242 -7.75 -3.17 -4.69
C ALA A 242 -7.23 -3.49 -6.12
N ASN A 243 -6.51 -2.56 -6.76
CA ASN A 243 -5.99 -2.70 -8.12
C ASN A 243 -4.56 -2.14 -8.21
N VAL A 244 -3.56 -2.88 -7.76
CA VAL A 244 -2.16 -2.55 -8.04
C VAL A 244 -1.77 -3.18 -9.38
N THR A 245 -1.59 -2.36 -10.41
CA THR A 245 -1.01 -2.79 -11.69
C THR A 245 0.50 -2.52 -11.68
N GLY A 246 1.32 -3.55 -11.95
CA GLY A 246 2.79 -3.46 -11.95
C GLY A 246 3.47 -4.21 -10.80
N VAL A 247 4.77 -3.97 -10.61
CA VAL A 247 5.61 -4.65 -9.61
C VAL A 247 5.70 -3.80 -8.34
N VAL A 248 5.20 -4.31 -7.22
CA VAL A 248 5.53 -3.78 -5.89
C VAL A 248 6.78 -4.50 -5.39
N ALA A 249 7.76 -3.75 -4.88
CA ALA A 249 8.98 -4.32 -4.32
C ALA A 249 8.66 -5.28 -3.16
N ILE A 250 9.39 -6.39 -3.07
CA ILE A 250 9.15 -7.47 -2.09
C ILE A 250 9.17 -6.94 -0.64
N ALA A 251 10.02 -5.95 -0.33
CA ALA A 251 10.11 -5.33 0.99
C ALA A 251 8.79 -4.72 1.48
N ASN A 252 7.86 -4.43 0.56
CA ASN A 252 6.57 -3.81 0.85
C ASN A 252 5.38 -4.77 0.60
N GLY A 253 5.61 -6.10 0.60
CA GLY A 253 4.55 -7.10 0.47
C GLY A 253 4.03 -7.32 -0.95
N GLY A 254 4.76 -6.88 -1.98
CA GLY A 254 4.44 -7.13 -3.38
C GLY A 254 4.73 -8.55 -3.85
N THR A 255 4.08 -9.00 -4.93
CA THR A 255 4.40 -10.27 -5.62
C THR A 255 5.68 -10.21 -6.45
N GLY A 256 6.33 -9.03 -6.57
CA GLY A 256 7.62 -8.87 -7.24
C GLY A 256 7.62 -9.10 -8.75
N SER A 257 6.49 -9.37 -9.42
CA SER A 257 6.46 -9.75 -10.84
C SER A 257 5.23 -9.26 -11.60
N SER A 258 5.42 -8.87 -12.86
CA SER A 258 4.36 -8.52 -13.83
C SER A 258 3.73 -9.74 -14.50
N THR A 259 4.30 -10.92 -14.30
CA THR A 259 3.72 -12.23 -14.60
C THR A 259 3.38 -12.90 -13.27
N GLN A 260 2.32 -13.70 -13.21
CA GLN A 260 1.71 -14.24 -11.96
C GLN A 260 2.58 -15.26 -11.18
N ASN A 261 3.91 -15.10 -11.18
CA ASN A 261 4.85 -15.97 -10.51
C ASN A 261 5.22 -15.38 -9.16
N PHE A 262 4.85 -16.08 -8.09
CA PHE A 262 5.18 -15.77 -6.70
C PHE A 262 6.68 -15.97 -6.35
N VAL A 263 7.55 -16.15 -7.34
CA VAL A 263 8.95 -16.58 -7.14
C VAL A 263 9.91 -15.66 -7.91
N ASP A 264 10.61 -14.80 -7.17
CA ASP A 264 11.91 -14.19 -7.53
C ASP A 264 12.82 -15.22 -8.20
N LEU A 265 13.22 -14.94 -9.43
CA LEU A 265 14.09 -15.77 -10.27
C LEU A 265 15.58 -15.38 -10.14
N SER A 266 15.89 -14.32 -9.39
CA SER A 266 17.22 -13.72 -9.33
C SER A 266 17.97 -14.01 -8.03
N THR A 267 17.26 -14.37 -6.94
CA THR A 267 17.88 -14.70 -5.65
C THR A 267 17.30 -15.97 -5.02
N ALA A 268 18.00 -16.53 -4.03
CA ALA A 268 17.54 -17.69 -3.30
C ALA A 268 16.28 -17.38 -2.49
N GLN A 269 15.22 -18.14 -2.75
CA GLN A 269 13.92 -18.02 -2.10
C GLN A 269 13.84 -18.92 -0.87
N THR A 270 13.29 -18.39 0.24
CA THR A 270 12.97 -19.19 1.43
C THR A 270 11.47 -19.16 1.67
N ILE A 271 10.84 -20.33 1.71
CA ILE A 271 9.41 -20.47 2.01
C ILE A 271 9.25 -20.94 3.46
N GLY A 272 8.91 -20.02 4.37
CA GLY A 272 8.69 -20.32 5.79
C GLY A 272 7.26 -20.77 6.11
N GLY A 273 7.08 -21.62 7.12
CA GLY A 273 5.77 -22.11 7.58
C GLY A 273 5.14 -23.19 6.69
N ALA A 274 4.11 -23.88 7.19
CA ALA A 274 3.41 -24.93 6.44
C ALA A 274 2.80 -24.39 5.13
N LYS A 275 2.87 -25.19 4.06
CA LYS A 275 2.26 -24.88 2.76
C LYS A 275 1.38 -26.04 2.31
N THR A 276 0.16 -25.70 1.90
CA THR A 276 -0.80 -26.64 1.33
C THR A 276 -0.98 -26.28 -0.14
N PHE A 277 -0.60 -27.19 -1.03
CA PHE A 277 -0.83 -27.07 -2.46
C PHE A 277 -2.10 -27.86 -2.80
N THR A 278 -3.10 -27.18 -3.35
CA THR A 278 -4.43 -27.77 -3.61
C THR A 278 -4.56 -28.37 -5.01
N THR A 279 -3.52 -28.27 -5.83
CA THR A 279 -3.45 -28.77 -7.20
C THR A 279 -2.11 -29.48 -7.45
N THR A 280 -2.00 -30.14 -8.61
CA THR A 280 -0.79 -30.84 -9.04
C THR A 280 0.42 -29.90 -9.04
N GLN A 281 1.51 -30.36 -8.42
CA GLN A 281 2.80 -29.66 -8.47
C GLN A 281 3.72 -30.31 -9.49
N THR A 282 4.17 -29.53 -10.48
CA THR A 282 5.20 -29.93 -11.44
C THR A 282 6.49 -29.21 -11.13
N LEU A 283 7.54 -29.95 -10.74
CA LEU A 283 8.88 -29.41 -10.51
C LEU A 283 9.76 -29.70 -11.73
N SER A 284 9.90 -28.73 -12.65
CA SER A 284 10.84 -28.83 -13.77
C SER A 284 12.21 -28.31 -13.35
N LEU A 285 13.20 -29.22 -13.33
CA LEU A 285 14.59 -28.93 -13.03
C LEU A 285 15.36 -28.75 -14.34
N SER A 286 16.19 -27.71 -14.44
CA SER A 286 17.06 -27.52 -15.62
C SER A 286 18.29 -28.42 -15.54
N SER A 287 18.92 -28.70 -16.68
CA SER A 287 19.97 -29.72 -16.87
C SER A 287 21.27 -29.53 -16.07
N ASN A 288 21.39 -28.50 -15.24
CA ASN A 288 22.62 -28.15 -14.49
C ASN A 288 22.38 -27.88 -12.99
N VAL A 289 21.26 -28.33 -12.42
CA VAL A 289 20.98 -28.19 -10.98
C VAL A 289 20.90 -29.58 -10.36
N THR A 290 21.47 -29.76 -9.16
CA THR A 290 21.08 -30.86 -8.26
C THR A 290 19.55 -30.91 -8.21
N GLY A 291 18.95 -32.11 -8.28
CA GLY A 291 17.50 -32.25 -8.33
C GLY A 291 16.78 -31.76 -7.06
N LEU A 292 15.60 -32.30 -6.73
CA LEU A 292 14.97 -31.95 -5.46
C LEU A 292 15.86 -32.38 -4.30
N VAL A 293 16.40 -31.41 -3.56
CA VAL A 293 17.24 -31.67 -2.39
C VAL A 293 16.43 -31.52 -1.11
N ILE A 294 16.05 -32.64 -0.50
CA ILE A 294 15.37 -32.69 0.80
C ILE A 294 16.45 -32.88 1.88
N LYS A 295 16.62 -31.91 2.77
CA LYS A 295 17.60 -31.97 3.87
C LYS A 295 16.90 -31.87 5.21
N GLY A 296 17.29 -32.76 6.12
CA GLY A 296 16.91 -32.62 7.51
C GLY A 296 17.62 -31.42 8.16
N SER A 297 17.00 -30.83 9.17
CA SER A 297 17.67 -29.92 10.09
C SER A 297 18.67 -30.69 10.98
N GLY A 298 19.59 -29.98 11.64
CA GLY A 298 20.48 -30.61 12.61
C GLY A 298 19.67 -31.31 13.71
N SER A 299 19.91 -32.61 13.92
CA SER A 299 19.16 -33.47 14.86
C SER A 299 17.69 -33.74 14.50
N GLN A 300 17.33 -33.72 13.21
CA GLN A 300 16.01 -34.15 12.74
C GLN A 300 15.73 -35.59 13.18
N SER A 301 14.66 -35.81 13.94
CA SER A 301 14.20 -37.15 14.35
C SER A 301 12.99 -37.65 13.54
N ALA A 302 12.43 -36.79 12.69
CA ALA A 302 11.29 -37.10 11.83
C ALA A 302 11.76 -37.51 10.42
N ASN A 303 10.86 -38.15 9.68
CA ASN A 303 11.08 -38.56 8.29
C ASN A 303 11.38 -37.34 7.40
N LEU A 304 12.34 -37.49 6.49
CA LEU A 304 12.70 -36.49 5.48
C LEU A 304 11.60 -36.35 4.43
N MET A 305 10.96 -37.46 4.05
CA MET A 305 9.85 -37.49 3.11
C MET A 305 8.85 -38.56 3.51
N GLU A 306 7.56 -38.29 3.34
CA GLU A 306 6.50 -39.26 3.59
C GLU A 306 5.51 -39.31 2.43
N PHE A 307 5.14 -40.51 2.03
CA PHE A 307 4.07 -40.80 1.09
C PHE A 307 2.89 -41.30 1.90
N ARG A 308 1.80 -40.53 1.91
CA ARG A 308 0.59 -40.84 2.66
C ARG A 308 -0.63 -40.90 1.75
N ASN A 309 -1.64 -41.70 2.12
CA ASN A 309 -2.92 -41.69 1.43
C ASN A 309 -3.81 -40.51 1.87
N ALA A 310 -5.00 -40.38 1.28
CA ALA A 310 -5.97 -39.33 1.60
C ALA A 310 -6.45 -39.37 3.08
N SER A 311 -6.35 -40.52 3.74
CA SER A 311 -6.65 -40.69 5.18
C SER A 311 -5.42 -40.48 6.07
N ASN A 312 -4.33 -39.91 5.53
CA ASN A 312 -3.07 -39.62 6.23
C ASN A 312 -2.32 -40.86 6.77
N THR A 313 -2.62 -42.05 6.24
CA THR A 313 -1.89 -43.29 6.58
C THR A 313 -0.55 -43.34 5.83
N LEU A 314 0.53 -43.72 6.51
CA LEU A 314 1.87 -43.81 5.93
C LEU A 314 2.02 -45.04 5.01
N LEU A 315 2.43 -44.80 3.77
CA LEU A 315 2.63 -45.82 2.73
C LEU A 315 4.12 -46.10 2.50
N ALA A 316 4.92 -45.05 2.46
CA ALA A 316 6.37 -45.12 2.35
C ALA A 316 7.01 -43.85 2.92
N TYR A 317 8.28 -43.91 3.26
CA TYR A 317 9.01 -42.76 3.75
C TYR A 317 10.51 -42.86 3.50
N ILE A 318 11.17 -41.71 3.61
CA ILE A 318 12.62 -41.63 3.80
C ILE A 318 12.82 -41.19 5.24
N ASP A 319 13.47 -42.02 6.05
CA ASP A 319 13.72 -41.73 7.47
C ASP A 319 14.76 -40.61 7.63
N ALA A 320 15.05 -40.20 8.87
CA ALA A 320 16.05 -39.17 9.17
C ALA A 320 17.48 -39.55 8.73
N ASN A 321 17.77 -40.85 8.56
CA ASN A 321 19.06 -41.37 8.16
C ASN A 321 19.18 -41.54 6.63
N GLY A 322 18.10 -41.29 5.88
CA GLY A 322 18.05 -41.48 4.44
C GLY A 322 17.63 -42.88 3.98
N ASN A 323 17.17 -43.74 4.89
CA ASN A 323 16.65 -45.06 4.54
C ASN A 323 15.28 -44.92 3.88
N PHE A 324 15.09 -45.55 2.70
CA PHE A 324 13.79 -45.65 2.06
C PHE A 324 13.05 -46.88 2.57
N GLU A 325 11.88 -46.67 3.17
CA GLU A 325 11.06 -47.72 3.76
C GLU A 325 9.64 -47.69 3.20
N GLN A 326 9.04 -48.86 3.00
CA GLN A 326 7.67 -49.04 2.56
C GLN A 326 6.89 -49.89 3.57
N THR A 327 5.64 -49.53 3.85
CA THR A 327 4.78 -50.25 4.81
C THR A 327 3.99 -51.40 4.17
N GLY A 328 3.96 -51.47 2.83
CA GLY A 328 3.23 -52.47 2.04
C GLY A 328 4.09 -53.15 0.97
N ASN A 329 3.42 -53.79 0.01
CA ASN A 329 4.06 -54.61 -1.02
C ASN A 329 4.68 -53.78 -2.16
N ILE A 330 5.82 -54.21 -2.68
CA ILE A 330 6.32 -53.78 -3.99
C ILE A 330 5.67 -54.69 -5.05
N THR A 331 4.64 -54.20 -5.74
CA THR A 331 3.92 -54.95 -6.78
C THR A 331 4.33 -54.47 -8.17
N ALA A 332 4.81 -55.38 -9.03
CA ALA A 332 5.07 -55.07 -10.43
C ALA A 332 3.76 -54.83 -11.19
N TYR A 333 3.70 -53.78 -12.02
CA TYR A 333 2.47 -53.40 -12.74
C TYR A 333 2.24 -54.23 -14.02
N ALA A 334 3.20 -55.04 -14.45
CA ALA A 334 3.09 -55.96 -15.60
C ALA A 334 4.09 -57.11 -15.46
N ASP A 335 3.91 -58.16 -16.28
CA ASP A 335 4.77 -59.36 -16.40
C ASP A 335 6.17 -59.04 -16.97
N ASN A 336 6.92 -58.19 -16.27
CA ASN A 336 8.26 -57.80 -16.67
C ASN A 336 9.15 -57.63 -15.44
N ALA A 337 10.40 -58.07 -15.62
CA ALA A 337 11.45 -58.09 -14.62
C ALA A 337 11.57 -56.79 -13.82
N MET A 338 11.59 -56.92 -12.49
CA MET A 338 12.02 -55.84 -11.61
C MET A 338 13.52 -55.97 -11.37
N SER A 339 14.32 -55.08 -11.96
CA SER A 339 15.75 -54.99 -11.66
C SER A 339 15.97 -54.23 -10.36
N LEU A 340 16.47 -54.91 -9.34
CA LEU A 340 16.99 -54.28 -8.13
C LEU A 340 18.42 -53.80 -8.44
N GLY A 341 18.55 -52.57 -8.95
CA GLY A 341 19.82 -51.95 -9.33
C GLY A 341 20.04 -51.77 -10.84
N THR A 342 21.22 -51.28 -11.21
CA THR A 342 21.67 -51.08 -12.60
C THR A 342 23.07 -51.67 -12.81
N ASP A 343 23.59 -51.63 -14.03
CA ASP A 343 24.97 -52.06 -14.33
C ASP A 343 26.03 -51.32 -13.50
N TYR A 344 25.70 -50.09 -13.06
CA TYR A 344 26.56 -49.19 -12.29
C TYR A 344 26.30 -49.20 -10.78
N ILE A 345 25.08 -49.56 -10.35
CA ILE A 345 24.69 -49.65 -8.93
C ILE A 345 24.15 -51.05 -8.69
N ARG A 346 25.05 -51.93 -8.23
CA ARG A 346 24.71 -53.30 -7.85
C ARG A 346 24.51 -53.35 -6.35
N TRP A 347 23.51 -54.11 -5.90
CA TRP A 347 23.40 -54.44 -4.48
C TRP A 347 24.64 -55.25 -4.09
N GLN A 348 25.51 -54.66 -3.26
CA GLN A 348 26.70 -55.34 -2.77
C GLN A 348 26.35 -56.52 -1.87
N SER A 349 25.22 -56.43 -1.16
CA SER A 349 24.67 -57.50 -0.34
C SER A 349 23.15 -57.32 -0.27
N ALA A 350 22.41 -58.42 -0.43
CA ALA A 350 20.98 -58.46 -0.17
C ALA A 350 20.76 -59.33 1.07
N TYR A 351 20.27 -58.72 2.16
CA TYR A 351 19.89 -59.45 3.35
C TYR A 351 18.41 -59.84 3.23
N PHE A 352 18.16 -61.11 3.00
CA PHE A 352 16.83 -61.69 3.08
C PHE A 352 16.69 -62.32 4.46
N GLY A 353 15.73 -61.86 5.25
CA GLY A 353 15.42 -62.47 6.53
C GLY A 353 14.94 -63.92 6.40
N PRO A 354 14.76 -64.63 7.51
CA PRO A 354 14.16 -65.97 7.51
C PRO A 354 12.78 -65.95 6.81
N GLY A 355 12.61 -66.76 5.76
CA GLY A 355 11.36 -66.84 4.99
C GLY A 355 11.15 -65.72 3.97
N SER A 356 12.14 -64.85 3.72
CA SER A 356 11.97 -63.65 2.89
C SER A 356 12.03 -63.86 1.38
N VAL A 357 12.33 -65.07 0.90
CA VAL A 357 12.21 -65.43 -0.53
C VAL A 357 11.19 -66.54 -0.67
N HIS A 358 9.98 -66.16 -1.07
CA HIS A 358 8.90 -67.07 -1.35
C HIS A 358 8.56 -66.97 -2.84
N VAL A 359 8.93 -68.00 -3.60
CA VAL A 359 8.46 -68.16 -4.99
C VAL A 359 7.22 -69.04 -4.92
N ILE A 360 6.04 -68.41 -4.95
CA ILE A 360 4.75 -69.11 -4.98
C ILE A 360 4.38 -69.36 -6.43
N ALA A 361 4.12 -70.60 -6.78
CA ALA A 361 3.27 -70.93 -7.92
C ALA A 361 1.91 -71.33 -7.37
N LYS A 362 0.86 -70.53 -7.65
CA LYS A 362 -0.50 -70.86 -7.23
C LYS A 362 -1.06 -71.97 -8.12
N LYS A 363 -2.04 -72.71 -7.59
CA LYS A 363 -2.82 -73.71 -8.31
C LYS A 363 -3.37 -73.10 -9.59
N GLY A 364 -2.89 -73.63 -10.73
CA GLY A 364 -3.30 -73.20 -12.07
C GLY A 364 -2.30 -72.30 -12.83
N GLU A 365 -1.27 -71.74 -12.20
CA GLU A 365 -0.27 -70.92 -12.90
C GLU A 365 0.77 -71.76 -13.69
N LEU A 366 0.90 -73.06 -13.38
CA LEU A 366 1.81 -74.03 -14.01
C LEU A 366 1.19 -75.46 -14.10
N GLU A 367 -0.14 -75.58 -14.24
CA GLU A 367 -0.87 -76.87 -14.25
C GLU A 367 -0.67 -77.73 -12.98
N LEU A 368 -0.29 -77.13 -11.86
CA LEU A 368 -0.03 -77.84 -10.60
C LEU A 368 -1.35 -78.20 -9.88
N PRO A 369 -1.43 -79.40 -9.24
CA PRO A 369 -2.64 -79.87 -8.56
C PRO A 369 -2.95 -79.10 -7.25
N GLU A 370 -1.95 -78.43 -6.68
CA GLU A 370 -1.99 -77.65 -5.44
C GLU A 370 -0.96 -76.51 -5.48
N ASP A 371 -1.12 -75.51 -4.60
CA ASP A 371 -0.15 -74.42 -4.45
C ASP A 371 1.21 -74.99 -4.04
N ARG A 372 2.28 -74.58 -4.73
CA ARG A 372 3.64 -74.97 -4.38
C ARG A 372 4.46 -73.77 -3.95
N GLU A 373 5.02 -73.88 -2.76
CA GLU A 373 5.96 -72.92 -2.17
C GLU A 373 7.38 -73.44 -2.39
N TRP A 374 8.14 -72.73 -3.22
CA TRP A 374 9.58 -72.97 -3.36
C TRP A 374 10.31 -71.93 -2.52
N THR A 375 10.97 -72.41 -1.48
CA THR A 375 11.90 -71.59 -0.70
C THR A 375 13.32 -71.94 -1.15
N ILE A 376 14.03 -70.96 -1.71
CA ILE A 376 15.49 -71.04 -1.85
C ILE A 376 16.05 -70.50 -0.54
N GLY A 377 16.10 -71.39 0.46
CA GLY A 377 16.57 -71.05 1.80
C GLY A 377 18.02 -71.48 1.99
N VAL A 378 18.89 -70.54 2.38
CA VAL A 378 20.13 -70.87 3.09
C VAL A 378 19.82 -70.85 4.58
N GLN A 379 19.05 -71.84 5.05
CA GLN A 379 18.60 -71.87 6.44
C GLN A 379 19.52 -72.74 7.30
N VAL A 380 20.16 -72.14 8.30
CA VAL A 380 20.70 -72.88 9.43
C VAL A 380 19.64 -72.91 10.52
N LYS A 381 19.21 -74.11 10.95
CA LYS A 381 18.40 -74.22 12.17
C LYS A 381 19.33 -74.02 13.38
N GLY A 382 19.53 -72.77 13.79
CA GLY A 382 19.98 -72.41 15.14
C GLY A 382 21.48 -72.31 15.46
N HIS A 383 22.46 -72.12 14.54
CA HIS A 383 23.86 -71.76 14.92
C HIS A 383 24.77 -71.25 13.75
N PRO A 384 26.04 -70.77 13.95
CA PRO A 384 26.65 -69.64 13.25
C PRO A 384 27.76 -70.10 12.28
N ALA A 385 27.53 -71.21 11.59
CA ALA A 385 28.43 -71.77 10.57
C ALA A 385 27.66 -71.89 9.25
N PRO A 386 28.33 -71.78 8.09
CA PRO A 386 27.67 -71.54 6.80
C PRO A 386 26.60 -72.58 6.51
N GLY A 387 25.39 -72.08 6.22
CA GLY A 387 24.19 -72.89 6.04
C GLY A 387 24.24 -73.76 4.80
N SER A 388 23.62 -74.94 4.90
CA SER A 388 23.36 -75.81 3.75
C SER A 388 22.54 -75.08 2.68
N PHE A 389 22.85 -75.28 1.39
CA PHE A 389 21.91 -74.95 0.32
C PHE A 389 20.82 -76.02 0.29
N ARG A 390 19.54 -75.64 0.31
CA ARG A 390 18.43 -76.58 0.34
C ARG A 390 17.35 -76.17 -0.67
N LEU A 391 16.74 -77.18 -1.30
CA LEU A 391 15.49 -77.07 -2.04
C LEU A 391 14.43 -77.83 -1.23
N MET A 392 13.55 -77.08 -0.57
CA MET A 392 12.53 -77.64 0.33
C MET A 392 11.19 -77.70 -0.42
N GLU A 393 10.57 -78.88 -0.48
CA GLU A 393 9.16 -79.03 -0.85
C GLU A 393 8.36 -79.12 0.46
N ARG A 394 7.52 -78.12 0.76
CA ARG A 394 6.85 -77.99 2.06
C ARG A 394 5.62 -78.89 2.20
N VAL A 395 5.77 -80.19 1.98
CA VAL A 395 4.76 -81.20 2.34
C VAL A 395 5.45 -82.34 3.11
N GLY A 396 5.08 -82.52 4.38
CA GLY A 396 5.49 -83.70 5.18
C GLY A 396 6.85 -83.65 5.89
N GLY A 397 7.68 -82.60 5.70
CA GLY A 397 8.90 -82.38 6.50
C GLY A 397 10.17 -83.08 6.04
N THR A 398 10.20 -83.60 4.80
CA THR A 398 11.40 -84.17 4.16
C THR A 398 11.89 -83.28 3.01
N ASP A 399 13.16 -82.87 3.05
CA ASP A 399 13.78 -82.08 1.98
C ASP A 399 13.88 -82.88 0.66
N ALA A 400 13.56 -82.23 -0.46
CA ALA A 400 13.71 -82.83 -1.79
C ALA A 400 15.20 -82.96 -2.16
N MET A 401 16.00 -81.92 -1.89
CA MET A 401 17.45 -81.92 -2.09
C MET A 401 18.16 -81.01 -1.08
N SER A 402 19.27 -81.49 -0.51
CA SER A 402 20.14 -80.74 0.40
C SER A 402 21.60 -80.79 -0.04
N VAL A 403 22.35 -79.71 0.18
CA VAL A 403 23.80 -79.65 0.02
C VAL A 403 24.44 -79.20 1.33
N THR A 404 25.21 -80.10 1.93
CA THR A 404 25.92 -79.87 3.20
C THR A 404 27.14 -78.96 3.01
N PRO A 405 27.64 -78.31 4.06
CA PRO A 405 28.79 -77.38 3.95
C PRO A 405 30.09 -78.03 3.45
N ASP A 406 30.25 -79.34 3.62
CA ASP A 406 31.37 -80.12 3.08
C ASP A 406 31.13 -80.61 1.65
N GLY A 407 30.03 -80.18 1.02
CA GLY A 407 29.72 -80.39 -0.39
C GLY A 407 29.07 -81.74 -0.70
N ARG A 408 28.40 -82.39 0.26
CA ARG A 408 27.61 -83.62 0.01
C ARG A 408 26.18 -83.26 -0.34
N VAL A 409 25.63 -83.98 -1.31
CA VAL A 409 24.27 -83.83 -1.80
C VAL A 409 23.39 -84.93 -1.23
N GLY A 410 22.31 -84.57 -0.54
CA GLY A 410 21.25 -85.48 -0.12
C GLY A 410 20.01 -85.30 -0.98
N ILE A 411 19.39 -86.38 -1.46
CA ILE A 411 18.07 -86.38 -2.11
C ILE A 411 17.16 -87.28 -1.28
N GLY A 412 16.09 -86.70 -0.70
CA GLY A 412 15.26 -87.39 0.29
C GLY A 412 15.93 -87.59 1.66
N THR A 413 17.05 -86.93 1.93
CA THR A 413 17.78 -86.95 3.21
C THR A 413 18.46 -85.62 3.52
N MET A 414 18.49 -85.26 4.81
CA MET A 414 19.19 -84.09 5.34
C MET A 414 20.55 -84.41 5.96
N ALA A 415 20.85 -85.69 6.14
CA ALA A 415 22.12 -86.18 6.66
C ALA A 415 22.67 -87.23 5.69
N PRO A 416 23.25 -86.78 4.55
CA PRO A 416 24.00 -87.66 3.66
C PRO A 416 25.04 -88.44 4.46
N ALA A 417 25.22 -89.72 4.17
CA ALA A 417 26.25 -90.55 4.80
C ALA A 417 27.64 -89.87 4.74
N SER A 418 28.41 -89.98 5.82
CA SER A 418 29.69 -89.26 5.99
C SER A 418 30.90 -89.99 5.41
N GLY A 419 30.72 -91.13 4.74
CA GLY A 419 31.82 -91.88 4.14
C GLY A 419 32.57 -91.04 3.10
N LYS A 420 33.89 -91.25 2.97
CA LYS A 420 34.77 -90.43 2.11
C LYS A 420 34.30 -90.36 0.64
N ASN A 421 33.56 -91.37 0.19
CA ASN A 421 33.06 -91.50 -1.19
C ASN A 421 31.55 -91.22 -1.33
N ASP A 422 30.84 -90.96 -0.23
CA ASP A 422 29.38 -90.79 -0.20
C ASP A 422 29.01 -89.31 -0.47
N ARG A 423 29.35 -88.83 -1.67
CA ARG A 423 29.11 -87.45 -2.09
C ARG A 423 27.65 -87.20 -2.48
N LEU A 424 26.94 -88.23 -2.93
CA LEU A 424 25.53 -88.21 -3.29
C LEU A 424 24.81 -89.33 -2.53
N ASP A 425 23.91 -88.97 -1.62
CA ASP A 425 23.06 -89.90 -0.86
C ASP A 425 21.61 -89.72 -1.31
N VAL A 426 21.04 -90.75 -1.94
CA VAL A 426 19.66 -90.74 -2.43
C VAL A 426 18.85 -91.76 -1.64
N ARG A 427 17.85 -91.30 -0.90
CA ARG A 427 16.89 -92.17 -0.21
C ARG A 427 15.64 -92.34 -1.05
N GLY A 428 15.61 -93.42 -1.82
CA GLY A 428 14.51 -93.78 -2.70
C GLY A 428 15.00 -94.49 -3.95
N ASN A 429 14.07 -94.70 -4.90
CA ASN A 429 14.38 -95.33 -6.17
C ASN A 429 15.12 -94.34 -7.09
N ILE A 430 16.32 -94.71 -7.56
CA ILE A 430 16.99 -94.01 -8.66
C ILE A 430 16.52 -94.64 -9.97
N LYS A 431 15.78 -93.89 -10.78
CA LYS A 431 15.32 -94.33 -12.10
C LYS A 431 16.37 -94.04 -13.17
N MET A 432 16.56 -94.99 -14.09
CA MET A 432 17.46 -94.91 -15.25
C MET A 432 16.73 -95.36 -16.52
N GLY A 433 17.34 -95.15 -17.69
CA GLY A 433 16.69 -95.37 -18.98
C GLY A 433 15.97 -94.12 -19.49
N THR A 434 15.65 -94.06 -20.78
CA THR A 434 15.06 -92.86 -21.41
C THR A 434 13.66 -92.55 -20.92
N ALA A 435 12.96 -93.53 -20.32
CA ALA A 435 11.63 -93.37 -19.73
C ALA A 435 11.59 -93.68 -18.23
N GLY A 436 12.74 -93.86 -17.57
CA GLY A 436 12.81 -94.22 -16.14
C GLY A 436 12.34 -95.65 -15.83
N GLU A 437 12.38 -96.53 -16.81
CA GLU A 437 11.95 -97.92 -16.72
C GLU A 437 12.91 -98.80 -15.90
N LEU A 438 14.19 -98.42 -15.80
CA LEU A 438 15.21 -99.14 -15.06
C LEU A 438 15.38 -98.55 -13.65
N PHE A 439 15.79 -99.39 -12.71
CA PHE A 439 16.24 -98.95 -11.39
C PHE A 439 17.76 -99.10 -11.29
N ALA A 440 18.42 -98.19 -10.58
CA ALA A 440 19.80 -98.41 -10.18
C ALA A 440 19.89 -99.64 -9.29
N VAL A 441 20.85 -100.52 -9.61
CA VAL A 441 21.13 -101.68 -8.78
C VAL A 441 21.72 -101.21 -7.45
N GLY A 442 21.07 -101.61 -6.35
CA GLY A 442 21.58 -101.39 -5.00
C GLY A 442 22.34 -102.63 -4.52
N GLY A 443 23.31 -102.43 -3.64
CA GLY A 443 24.01 -103.49 -2.92
C GLY A 443 24.26 -103.06 -1.48
N THR A 444 24.40 -104.03 -0.57
CA THR A 444 24.88 -103.77 0.80
C THR A 444 26.37 -103.43 0.83
N GLU A 445 27.09 -103.77 -0.24
CA GLU A 445 28.50 -103.49 -0.46
C GLU A 445 28.69 -102.61 -1.71
N ASN A 446 29.83 -101.93 -1.80
CA ASN A 446 30.23 -101.20 -2.99
C ASN A 446 30.66 -102.19 -4.08
N LEU A 447 29.71 -102.68 -4.88
CA LEU A 447 29.97 -103.69 -5.91
C LEU A 447 30.42 -103.05 -7.22
N ARG A 448 31.44 -103.66 -7.83
CA ARG A 448 31.84 -103.44 -9.23
C ARG A 448 31.43 -104.65 -10.07
N THR A 449 30.97 -104.37 -11.29
CA THR A 449 30.67 -105.39 -12.30
C THR A 449 31.55 -105.17 -13.51
N LEU A 450 32.18 -106.24 -13.98
CA LEU A 450 32.96 -106.27 -15.20
C LEU A 450 32.40 -107.38 -16.10
N ARG A 451 32.08 -107.06 -17.35
CA ARG A 451 31.62 -108.06 -18.33
C ARG A 451 32.54 -108.09 -19.53
N GLY A 452 32.73 -109.26 -20.11
CA GLY A 452 33.52 -109.41 -21.30
C GLY A 452 33.15 -110.61 -22.15
N GLN A 453 33.69 -110.63 -23.35
CA GLN A 453 33.68 -111.78 -24.23
C GLN A 453 35.06 -111.94 -24.83
N VAL A 454 35.59 -113.16 -24.79
CA VAL A 454 36.89 -113.52 -25.36
C VAL A 454 36.64 -114.51 -26.49
N ASP A 455 37.29 -114.32 -27.63
CA ASP A 455 37.20 -115.29 -28.72
C ASP A 455 38.05 -116.54 -28.46
N SER A 456 37.95 -117.52 -29.36
CA SER A 456 38.72 -118.77 -29.27
C SER A 456 40.24 -118.60 -29.42
N LYS A 457 40.75 -117.39 -29.69
CA LYS A 457 42.19 -117.11 -29.75
C LYS A 457 42.68 -116.33 -28.53
N GLY A 458 41.80 -116.07 -27.55
CA GLY A 458 42.13 -115.27 -26.38
C GLY A 458 42.07 -113.76 -26.63
N ILE A 459 41.43 -113.30 -27.70
CA ILE A 459 41.30 -111.87 -27.99
C ILE A 459 40.00 -111.33 -27.36
N PRO A 460 40.05 -110.23 -26.58
CA PRO A 460 38.86 -109.51 -26.14
C PRO A 460 38.01 -109.04 -27.33
N VAL A 461 36.73 -109.44 -27.36
CA VAL A 461 35.76 -109.08 -28.41
C VAL A 461 34.72 -108.08 -27.89
N VAL A 462 34.26 -108.26 -26.65
CA VAL A 462 33.25 -107.39 -26.01
C VAL A 462 33.74 -107.01 -24.62
N GLY A 463 33.43 -105.79 -24.20
CA GLY A 463 33.80 -105.24 -22.90
C GLY A 463 35.18 -104.58 -22.90
N VAL A 464 35.44 -103.80 -21.86
CA VAL A 464 36.70 -103.09 -21.60
C VAL A 464 37.07 -103.26 -20.13
N GLY A 465 38.30 -102.94 -19.73
CA GLY A 465 38.75 -103.04 -18.33
C GLY A 465 39.40 -104.38 -17.97
N TYR A 466 39.78 -105.18 -18.97
CA TYR A 466 40.52 -106.43 -18.79
C TYR A 466 41.44 -106.73 -19.97
N LYS A 467 42.42 -107.61 -19.71
CA LYS A 467 43.35 -108.21 -20.66
C LYS A 467 43.28 -109.72 -20.57
N VAL A 468 43.81 -110.42 -21.57
CA VAL A 468 43.80 -111.88 -21.63
C VAL A 468 45.21 -112.37 -21.89
N ASP A 469 45.70 -113.25 -21.02
CA ASP A 469 46.87 -114.08 -21.30
C ASP A 469 46.41 -115.48 -21.68
N VAL A 470 46.88 -116.00 -22.80
CA VAL A 470 46.68 -117.41 -23.19
C VAL A 470 47.76 -118.24 -22.52
N LEU A 471 47.36 -119.12 -21.60
CA LEU A 471 48.29 -119.93 -20.80
C LEU A 471 48.55 -121.32 -21.39
N GLY A 472 47.68 -121.77 -22.30
CA GLY A 472 47.74 -123.07 -22.95
C GLY A 472 46.44 -123.35 -23.70
N GLN A 473 46.33 -124.50 -24.36
CA GLN A 473 45.13 -124.88 -25.10
C GLN A 473 43.89 -124.82 -24.20
N GLY A 474 42.88 -124.07 -24.63
CA GLY A 474 41.64 -123.82 -23.92
C GLY A 474 41.80 -123.07 -22.59
N THR A 475 42.98 -122.54 -22.24
CA THR A 475 43.23 -121.98 -20.90
C THR A 475 43.63 -120.51 -20.97
N TYR A 476 42.81 -119.66 -20.35
CA TYR A 476 42.90 -118.21 -20.45
C TYR A 476 42.93 -117.57 -19.06
N ARG A 477 43.83 -116.61 -18.85
CA ARG A 477 43.81 -115.75 -17.66
C ARG A 477 43.23 -114.39 -18.05
N ILE A 478 42.14 -114.02 -17.40
CA ILE A 478 41.50 -112.72 -17.53
C ILE A 478 42.04 -111.82 -16.44
N ILE A 479 42.83 -110.82 -16.82
CA ILE A 479 43.47 -109.87 -15.91
C ILE A 479 42.64 -108.60 -15.89
N TYR A 480 42.20 -108.15 -14.72
CA TYR A 480 41.47 -106.90 -14.59
C TYR A 480 42.44 -105.71 -14.66
N ASP A 481 42.11 -104.67 -15.44
CA ASP A 481 42.94 -103.46 -15.51
C ASP A 481 43.02 -102.74 -14.15
N VAL A 482 41.92 -102.82 -13.39
CA VAL A 482 41.82 -102.40 -12.00
C VAL A 482 41.44 -103.64 -11.18
N PRO A 483 42.29 -104.09 -10.24
CA PRO A 483 41.94 -105.17 -9.32
C PRO A 483 40.69 -104.83 -8.51
N PHE A 484 39.88 -105.83 -8.19
CA PHE A 484 38.84 -105.72 -7.17
C PHE A 484 39.48 -105.58 -5.79
N SER A 485 38.70 -105.15 -4.79
CA SER A 485 39.17 -105.04 -3.42
C SER A 485 39.43 -106.43 -2.79
N ASP A 486 38.59 -107.41 -3.14
CA ASP A 486 38.68 -108.82 -2.74
C ASP A 486 38.56 -109.75 -3.97
N PRO A 487 38.89 -111.06 -3.87
CA PRO A 487 38.70 -111.99 -4.97
C PRO A 487 37.26 -111.99 -5.50
N ALA A 488 37.08 -111.57 -6.74
CA ALA A 488 35.77 -111.39 -7.34
C ALA A 488 35.20 -112.71 -7.90
N VAL A 489 33.89 -112.78 -8.05
CA VAL A 489 33.19 -114.00 -8.47
C VAL A 489 32.88 -113.95 -9.97
N PRO A 490 33.60 -114.72 -10.81
CA PRO A 490 33.30 -114.83 -12.23
C PRO A 490 32.21 -115.87 -12.50
N ALA A 491 31.23 -115.49 -13.33
CA ALA A 491 30.37 -116.43 -14.05
C ALA A 491 30.86 -116.48 -15.50
N VAL A 492 31.23 -117.66 -15.98
CA VAL A 492 31.79 -117.86 -17.32
C VAL A 492 30.92 -118.82 -18.11
N ASN A 493 30.57 -118.46 -19.33
CA ASN A 493 29.75 -119.28 -20.21
C ASN A 493 30.46 -119.49 -21.56
N PRO A 494 30.84 -120.73 -21.93
CA PRO A 494 31.45 -121.01 -23.22
C PRO A 494 30.43 -120.80 -24.35
N ILE A 495 30.93 -120.40 -25.52
CA ILE A 495 30.16 -120.26 -26.75
C ILE A 495 30.56 -121.43 -27.66
N GLY A 496 29.66 -122.40 -27.81
CA GLY A 496 29.85 -123.55 -28.70
C GLY A 496 29.81 -123.14 -30.17
N ARG A 497 30.45 -123.94 -31.04
CA ARG A 497 30.54 -123.68 -32.48
C ARG A 497 29.41 -124.32 -33.27
N GLU A 498 28.83 -125.40 -32.73
CA GLU A 498 27.76 -126.21 -33.34
C GLU A 498 26.71 -126.62 -32.31
N ALA A 499 25.48 -126.95 -32.75
CA ALA A 499 24.34 -127.23 -31.86
C ALA A 499 24.48 -128.51 -31.00
N ASN A 500 25.34 -129.45 -31.39
CA ASN A 500 25.54 -130.74 -30.70
C ASN A 500 26.93 -130.88 -30.05
N GLU A 501 27.63 -129.76 -29.82
CA GLU A 501 28.97 -129.76 -29.24
C GLU A 501 28.91 -129.62 -27.71
N PHE A 502 29.45 -130.62 -26.97
CA PHE A 502 29.61 -130.52 -25.52
C PHE A 502 30.70 -129.51 -25.18
N CYS A 503 30.28 -128.31 -24.77
CA CYS A 503 31.15 -127.23 -24.35
C CYS A 503 31.03 -126.98 -22.84
N ALA A 504 32.16 -126.81 -22.15
CA ALA A 504 32.17 -126.41 -20.74
C ALA A 504 33.25 -125.35 -20.52
N ALA A 505 33.06 -124.51 -19.50
CA ALA A 505 34.10 -123.62 -18.99
C ALA A 505 34.20 -123.81 -17.47
N MET A 506 35.43 -123.95 -16.98
CA MET A 506 35.73 -124.15 -15.57
C MET A 506 36.67 -123.05 -15.09
N VAL A 507 36.29 -122.37 -14.00
CA VAL A 507 37.17 -121.41 -13.34
C VAL A 507 38.18 -122.18 -12.51
N LEU A 508 39.46 -122.07 -12.85
CA LEU A 508 40.55 -122.79 -12.21
C LEU A 508 41.15 -122.04 -11.02
N ALA A 509 41.14 -120.72 -11.10
CA ALA A 509 41.68 -119.84 -10.07
C ALA A 509 40.96 -118.49 -10.10
N LEU A 510 40.83 -117.87 -8.95
CA LEU A 510 40.32 -116.53 -8.76
C LEU A 510 41.21 -115.77 -7.78
N ASP A 511 41.49 -114.52 -8.12
CA ASP A 511 42.25 -113.56 -7.33
C ASP A 511 41.59 -112.18 -7.48
N ARG A 512 41.96 -111.21 -6.64
CA ARG A 512 41.48 -109.84 -6.78
C ARG A 512 41.87 -109.20 -8.12
N GLY A 513 42.98 -109.62 -8.73
CA GLY A 513 43.49 -109.06 -9.98
C GLY A 513 43.16 -109.86 -11.24
N TYR A 514 42.72 -111.11 -11.12
CA TYR A 514 42.44 -111.96 -12.29
C TYR A 514 41.55 -113.16 -11.94
N PHE A 515 41.03 -113.82 -12.98
CA PHE A 515 40.62 -115.21 -12.87
C PHE A 515 41.19 -116.04 -14.02
N VAL A 516 41.36 -117.34 -13.81
CA VAL A 516 41.79 -118.28 -14.84
C VAL A 516 40.61 -119.17 -15.18
N VAL A 517 40.32 -119.30 -16.47
CA VAL A 517 39.28 -120.16 -17.01
C VAL A 517 39.87 -121.15 -17.99
N GLN A 518 39.40 -122.40 -17.92
CA GLN A 518 39.66 -123.43 -18.91
C GLN A 518 38.38 -123.84 -19.62
N THR A 519 38.38 -123.77 -20.95
CA THR A 519 37.31 -124.23 -21.82
C THR A 519 37.57 -125.65 -22.30
N PHE A 520 36.48 -126.41 -22.47
CA PHE A 520 36.50 -127.80 -22.88
C PHE A 520 35.60 -128.01 -24.09
N VAL A 521 36.08 -128.79 -25.05
CA VAL A 521 35.32 -129.28 -26.21
C VAL A 521 35.31 -130.80 -26.11
N ARG A 522 34.13 -131.42 -26.10
CA ARG A 522 33.96 -132.89 -26.07
C ARG A 522 34.73 -133.57 -24.93
N GLY A 523 34.84 -132.90 -23.78
CA GLY A 523 35.49 -133.42 -22.57
C GLY A 523 37.01 -133.21 -22.49
N THR A 524 37.63 -132.59 -23.50
CA THR A 524 39.06 -132.26 -23.50
C THR A 524 39.29 -130.75 -23.54
N PRO A 525 40.35 -130.20 -22.90
CA PRO A 525 40.70 -128.79 -23.04
C PRO A 525 40.78 -128.38 -24.51
N GLY A 526 40.07 -127.32 -24.88
CA GLY A 526 39.93 -126.91 -26.28
C GLY A 526 39.60 -125.43 -26.39
N ASP A 527 40.10 -124.80 -27.44
CA ASP A 527 39.96 -123.37 -27.67
C ASP A 527 38.53 -123.00 -28.08
N LEU A 528 37.79 -122.37 -27.16
CA LEU A 528 36.43 -121.88 -27.37
C LEU A 528 36.34 -120.41 -26.99
N ALA A 529 35.46 -119.69 -27.69
CA ALA A 529 35.05 -118.37 -27.23
C ALA A 529 34.20 -118.52 -25.96
N PHE A 530 34.19 -117.50 -25.11
CA PHE A 530 33.35 -117.47 -23.92
C PHE A 530 32.96 -116.05 -23.55
N THR A 531 31.83 -115.92 -22.87
CA THR A 531 31.43 -114.70 -22.19
C THR A 531 31.66 -114.84 -20.70
N PHE A 532 31.88 -113.72 -20.03
CA PHE A 532 31.94 -113.69 -18.58
C PHE A 532 31.30 -112.43 -18.01
N VAL A 533 30.82 -112.56 -16.79
CA VAL A 533 30.50 -111.45 -15.90
C VAL A 533 31.21 -111.71 -14.57
N VAL A 534 31.91 -110.70 -14.07
CA VAL A 534 32.56 -110.73 -12.77
C VAL A 534 31.89 -109.68 -11.90
N VAL A 535 31.50 -110.06 -10.70
CA VAL A 535 30.98 -109.16 -9.67
C VAL A 535 31.83 -109.32 -8.41
N GLY A 536 32.21 -108.21 -7.80
CA GLY A 536 32.98 -108.20 -6.55
C GLY A 536 33.04 -106.81 -5.93
N ALA A 537 33.58 -106.71 -4.73
CA ALA A 537 33.77 -105.43 -4.06
C ALA A 537 34.75 -104.53 -4.85
N ASN A 538 34.36 -103.26 -5.02
CA ASN A 538 35.12 -102.21 -5.69
C ASN A 538 36.11 -101.55 -4.75
#